data_AF-A0A1A9B329-F1
#
_entry.id   AF-A0A1A9B329-F1
#
_cell.length_a   1.000
_cell.length_b   1.000
_cell.length_c   1.000
_cell.angle_alpha   90.00
_cell.angle_beta   90.00
_cell.angle_gamma   90.00
#
_symmetry.space_group_name_H-M   'P 1'
#
loop_
_entity.id
_entity.type
_entity.pdbx_description
1 polymer ?
#
loop_
_entity_poly.entity_id
_entity_poly.type
_entity_poly.pdbx_seq_one_letter_code
_entity_poly.pdbx_strand_id
1 'polypeptide(L)' 'MASRVYRVHVFDGAYEVLHKRTLTYQLDLEGPGVDGVLDRLLQALTRAALAENEPMGSPRLEIRDATGTTVLDWMGS' A
#
# COMPACT_ATOMS: atom_id res chain seq x y z
N MET A 1 -10.76 1.56 -17.76
CA MET A 1 -10.01 2.45 -16.87
C MET A 1 -10.98 3.05 -15.89
N ALA A 2 -10.99 2.52 -14.68
CA ALA A 2 -11.90 2.95 -13.64
C ALA A 2 -11.09 3.10 -12.36
N SER A 3 -10.59 4.33 -12.15
CA SER A 3 -9.97 4.69 -10.89
C SER A 3 -11.00 4.56 -9.77
N ARG A 4 -10.67 3.79 -8.73
CA ARG A 4 -11.52 3.56 -7.55
C ARG A 4 -10.74 3.91 -6.29
N VAL A 5 -11.47 4.20 -5.23
CA VAL A 5 -10.86 4.41 -3.91
C VAL A 5 -10.60 3.04 -3.29
N TYR A 6 -9.35 2.79 -2.95
CA TYR A 6 -8.90 1.60 -2.24
C TYR A 6 -8.34 1.98 -0.88
N ARG A 7 -8.44 1.06 0.08
CA ARG A 7 -7.65 1.12 1.31
C ARG A 7 -6.29 0.52 1.03
N VAL A 8 -5.24 1.20 1.48
CA VAL A 8 -3.86 0.74 1.30
C VAL A 8 -3.29 0.44 2.67
N HIS A 9 -2.94 -0.81 2.89
CA HIS A 9 -2.25 -1.25 4.09
C HIS A 9 -0.80 -1.50 3.73
N VAL A 10 0.11 -1.16 4.65
CA VAL A 10 1.54 -1.43 4.48
C VAL A 10 1.96 -2.42 5.54
N PHE A 11 2.78 -3.39 5.16
CA PHE A 11 3.23 -4.47 6.03
C PHE A 11 4.76 -4.59 6.00
N ASP A 12 5.32 -5.04 7.11
CA ASP A 12 6.67 -5.61 7.20
C ASP A 12 6.54 -7.10 7.53
N GLY A 13 6.72 -7.96 6.53
CA GLY A 13 6.37 -9.37 6.62
C GLY A 13 4.89 -9.59 6.97
N ALA A 14 4.63 -10.15 8.16
CA ALA A 14 3.28 -10.42 8.67
C ALA A 14 2.70 -9.26 9.53
N TYR A 15 3.50 -8.24 9.85
CA TYR A 15 3.09 -7.14 10.72
C TYR A 15 2.57 -5.95 9.92
N GLU A 16 1.38 -5.46 10.23
CA GLU A 16 0.84 -4.24 9.65
C GLU A 16 1.49 -3.02 10.33
N VAL A 17 2.18 -2.21 9.54
CA VAL A 17 2.79 -0.96 9.99
C VAL A 17 1.83 0.20 9.69
N LEU A 18 1.96 1.32 10.41
CA LEU A 18 1.05 2.45 10.35
C LEU A 18 -0.42 2.07 10.62
N HIS A 19 -0.65 0.96 11.33
CA HIS A 19 -1.96 0.34 11.54
C HIS A 19 -2.98 1.24 12.29
N LYS A 20 -2.50 2.35 12.88
CA LYS A 20 -3.34 3.37 13.52
C LYS A 20 -3.91 4.39 12.52
N ARG A 21 -3.40 4.41 11.28
CA ARG A 21 -3.78 5.35 10.22
C ARG A 21 -4.74 4.65 9.26
N THR A 22 -5.78 5.36 8.83
CA THR A 22 -6.59 4.93 7.69
C THR A 22 -6.04 5.57 6.43
N LEU A 23 -5.49 4.75 5.54
CA LEU A 23 -4.86 5.19 4.30
C LEU A 23 -5.76 4.80 3.12
N THR A 24 -6.30 5.80 2.43
CA THR A 24 -7.15 5.61 1.25
C THR A 24 -6.57 6.35 0.04
N TYR A 25 -6.52 5.67 -1.10
CA TYR A 25 -5.95 6.21 -2.34
C TYR A 25 -6.87 5.91 -3.52
N GLN A 26 -6.95 6.87 -4.44
CA GLN A 26 -7.62 6.66 -5.72
C GLN A 26 -6.63 5.99 -6.69
N LEU A 27 -6.88 4.73 -7.06
CA LEU A 27 -5.99 3.94 -7.91
C LEU A 27 -6.76 3.38 -9.11
N ASP A 28 -6.12 3.38 -10.27
CA ASP A 28 -6.58 2.62 -11.44
C ASP A 28 -5.70 1.38 -11.56
N LEU A 29 -6.15 0.27 -10.96
CA LEU A 29 -5.34 -0.96 -10.87
C LEU A 29 -5.12 -1.67 -12.22
N GLU A 30 -5.94 -1.33 -13.23
CA GLU A 30 -5.84 -1.86 -14.58
C GLU A 30 -5.17 -0.88 -15.55
N GLY A 31 -4.76 0.30 -15.05
CA GLY A 31 -4.17 1.36 -15.84
C GLY A 31 -2.68 1.14 -16.14
N PRO A 32 -2.17 1.67 -17.27
CA PRO A 32 -0.76 1.62 -17.57
C PRO A 32 0.04 2.42 -16.54
N GLY A 33 1.14 1.84 -16.06
CA GLY A 33 2.03 2.49 -15.09
C GLY A 33 1.55 2.42 -13.64
N VAL A 34 0.54 1.59 -13.33
CA VAL A 34 0.10 1.33 -11.95
C VAL A 34 1.26 0.86 -11.07
N ASP A 35 2.14 0.00 -11.58
CA ASP A 35 3.31 -0.52 -10.86
C ASP A 35 4.17 0.64 -10.30
N GLY A 36 4.50 1.62 -11.15
CA GLY A 36 5.27 2.78 -10.73
C GLY A 36 4.52 3.71 -9.76
N VAL A 37 3.18 3.68 -9.73
CA VAL A 37 2.39 4.37 -8.70
C VAL A 37 2.47 3.59 -7.37
N LEU A 38 2.35 2.27 -7.41
CA LEU A 38 2.46 1.40 -6.24
C LEU A 38 3.85 1.44 -5.63
N ASP A 39 4.92 1.49 -6.43
CA ASP A 39 6.29 1.64 -5.94
C ASP A 39 6.50 2.97 -5.21
N ARG A 40 5.98 4.06 -5.76
CA ARG A 40 6.04 5.38 -5.10
C ARG A 40 5.25 5.37 -3.79
N LEU A 41 4.09 4.72 -3.76
CA LEU A 41 3.30 4.55 -2.54
C LEU A 41 4.06 3.73 -1.50
N LEU A 42 4.65 2.60 -1.90
CA LEU A 42 5.44 1.74 -1.03
C LEU A 42 6.62 2.52 -0.44
N GLN A 43 7.35 3.28 -1.26
CA GLN A 43 8.45 4.13 -0.79
C GLN A 43 7.98 5.23 0.18
N ALA A 44 6.88 5.92 -0.14
CA ALA A 44 6.33 6.98 0.71
C ALA A 44 5.88 6.45 2.07
N LEU A 45 5.16 5.33 2.08
CA LEU A 45 4.67 4.70 3.30
C LEU A 45 5.80 4.07 4.12
N THR A 46 6.82 3.50 3.46
CA THR A 46 8.05 3.04 4.14
C THR A 46 8.74 4.18 4.87
N ARG A 47 8.88 5.35 4.24
CA ARG A 47 9.47 6.52 4.91
C ARG A 47 8.60 6.99 6.09
N ALA A 48 7.28 6.95 5.96
CA ALA A 48 6.38 7.31 7.05
C ALA A 48 6.45 6.34 8.23
N ALA A 49 6.51 5.03 7.97
CA ALA A 49 6.67 3.98 8.98
C ALA A 49 8.01 4.14 9.74
N LEU A 50 9.11 4.35 8.99
CA LEU A 50 10.42 4.62 9.60
C LEU A 50 10.42 5.88 10.48
N ALA A 51 9.67 6.93 10.10
CA ALA A 51 9.53 8.13 10.92
C ALA A 51 8.74 7.87 12.22
N GLU A 52 7.89 6.84 12.26
CA GLU A 52 7.21 6.36 13.47
C GLU A 52 8.02 5.31 14.26
N ASN A 53 9.27 5.03 13.84
CA ASN A 53 10.14 3.98 14.39
C ASN A 53 9.59 2.55 14.20
N GLU A 54 8.78 2.33 13.16
CA GLU A 54 8.33 1.00 12.79
C GLU A 54 9.38 0.27 11.94
N PRO A 55 9.52 -1.06 12.09
CA PRO A 55 10.44 -1.85 11.29
C PRO A 55 9.96 -1.95 9.84
N MET A 56 10.90 -1.91 8.87
CA MET A 56 10.63 -2.00 7.44
C MET A 56 11.71 -2.84 6.73
N GLY A 57 11.87 -4.10 7.14
CA GLY A 57 12.86 -5.00 6.55
C GLY A 57 12.47 -5.56 5.18
N SER A 58 11.19 -5.94 5.03
CA SER A 58 10.59 -6.51 3.84
C SER A 58 9.22 -5.88 3.59
N PRO A 59 9.19 -4.62 3.13
CA PRO A 59 7.96 -3.84 3.05
C PRO A 59 7.09 -4.29 1.86
N ARG A 60 5.77 -4.40 2.08
CA ARG A 60 4.77 -4.72 1.04
C ARG A 60 3.49 -3.91 1.23
N LEU A 61 2.70 -3.74 0.16
CA LEU A 61 1.38 -3.14 0.19
C LEU A 61 0.31 -4.20 0.01
N GLU A 62 -0.75 -4.13 0.83
CA GLU A 62 -2.02 -4.77 0.51
C GLU A 62 -3.03 -3.69 0.10
N ILE A 63 -3.55 -3.82 -1.12
CA ILE A 63 -4.63 -2.97 -1.63
C ILE A 63 -5.94 -3.70 -1.39
N ARG A 64 -6.84 -3.08 -0.63
CA ARG A 64 -8.14 -3.64 -0.28
C ARG A 64 -9.27 -2.81 -0.88
N ASP A 65 -10.29 -3.50 -1.37
CA ASP A 65 -11.50 -2.86 -1.87
C ASP A 65 -12.41 -2.34 -0.74
N ALA A 66 -13.57 -1.80 -1.11
CA ALA A 66 -14.55 -1.27 -0.16
C ALA A 66 -15.15 -2.33 0.78
N THR A 67 -15.08 -3.61 0.42
CA THR A 67 -15.54 -4.73 1.25
C THR A 67 -14.49 -5.18 2.26
N GLY A 68 -13.26 -4.69 2.13
CA GLY A 68 -12.10 -5.12 2.92
C GLY A 68 -11.38 -6.32 2.32
N THR A 69 -11.74 -6.76 1.11
CA THR A 69 -11.08 -7.88 0.43
C THR A 69 -9.77 -7.40 -0.19
N THR A 70 -8.67 -8.11 0.04
CA THR A 70 -7.40 -7.85 -0.62
C THR A 70 -7.53 -8.19 -2.11
N VAL A 71 -7.34 -7.17 -2.95
CA VAL A 71 -7.42 -7.29 -4.42
C VAL A 71 -6.04 -7.28 -5.07
N LEU A 72 -5.03 -6.77 -4.36
CA LEU A 72 -3.64 -6.79 -4.82
C LEU A 72 -2.69 -6.83 -3.61
N ASP A 73 -1.66 -7.66 -3.72
CA ASP A 73 -0.51 -7.67 -2.82
C ASP A 73 0.73 -7.30 -3.63
N TRP A 74 1.43 -6.24 -3.23
CA TRP A 74 2.51 -5.62 -3.99
C TRP A 74 3.79 -5.52 -3.14
N MET A 75 4.87 -6.17 -3.59
CA MET A 75 6.15 -6.19 -2.89
C MET A 75 7.20 -5.23 -3.47
N GLY A 76 6.78 -4.36 -4.40
CA GLY A 76 7.71 -3.57 -5.21
C GLY A 76 8.16 -4.32 -6.47
N SER A 77 8.56 -3.55 -7.49
CA SER A 77 9.24 -4.08 -8.68
C SER A 77 10.75 -4.23 -8.47
#